data_AF-A0A536F4L0-F1
#
_entry.id   AF-A0A536F4L0-F1
#
_cell.length_a   1.000
_cell.length_b   1.000
_cell.length_c   1.000
_cell.angle_alpha   90.00
_cell.angle_beta   90.00
_cell.angle_gamma   90.00
#
_symmetry.space_group_name_H-M   'P 1'
#
loop_
_entity.id
_entity.type
_entity.pdbx_description
1 polymer ?
#
loop_
_entity_poly.entity_id
_entity_poly.type
_entity_poly.pdbx_seq_one_letter_code
_entity_poly.pdbx_strand_id
1 'polypeptide(L)'
;LALETVAEREGLTVSDAEIEQAVQNALAEEDHAGHRHRDLRTADPVRAYFRHQLLMRKTIDYLSAMAAPESSDTMEPPAEAKELEHAGKSASGRERKTRGRKER
;
A
#
# COMPACT_ATOMS: atom_id res chain seq x y z
N LEU A 1 -5.71 -13.75 -20.73
CA LEU A 1 -6.27 -15.11 -20.58
C LEU A 1 -6.33 -15.60 -19.12
N ALA A 2 -5.23 -15.80 -18.38
CA ALA A 2 -5.34 -16.34 -17.02
C ALA A 2 -6.23 -15.49 -16.07
N LEU A 3 -6.06 -14.17 -16.04
CA LEU A 3 -6.85 -13.28 -15.17
C LEU A 3 -8.31 -13.14 -15.62
N GLU A 4 -8.59 -13.15 -16.92
CA GLU A 4 -9.96 -13.07 -17.44
C GLU A 4 -10.78 -14.30 -17.03
N THR A 5 -10.18 -15.48 -17.14
CA THR A 5 -10.83 -16.73 -16.71
C THR A 5 -11.11 -16.73 -15.20
N VAL A 6 -10.21 -16.18 -14.38
CA VAL A 6 -10.45 -16.01 -12.94
C VAL A 6 -11.60 -15.03 -12.71
N ALA A 7 -11.60 -13.89 -13.41
CA ALA A 7 -12.68 -12.91 -13.29
C ALA A 7 -14.05 -13.51 -13.63
N GLU A 8 -14.13 -14.30 -14.70
CA GLU A 8 -15.36 -15.00 -15.10
C GLU A 8 -15.81 -16.03 -14.06
N ARG A 9 -14.88 -16.87 -13.58
CA ARG A 9 -15.16 -17.91 -12.58
C ARG A 9 -15.68 -17.32 -11.27
N GLU A 10 -15.08 -16.21 -10.84
CA GLU A 10 -15.41 -15.55 -9.57
C GLU A 10 -16.49 -14.48 -9.73
N GLY A 11 -17.06 -14.31 -10.93
CA GLY A 11 -18.15 -13.37 -11.20
C GLY A 11 -17.76 -11.90 -11.03
N LEU A 12 -16.49 -11.55 -11.19
CA LEU A 12 -16.01 -10.18 -11.10
C LEU A 12 -16.49 -9.37 -12.29
N THR A 13 -17.11 -8.21 -12.00
CA THR A 13 -17.64 -7.31 -13.02
C THR A 13 -17.22 -5.87 -12.77
N VAL A 14 -17.25 -5.07 -13.83
CA VAL A 14 -17.01 -3.62 -13.78
C VAL A 14 -18.28 -2.94 -14.25
N SER A 15 -18.79 -2.04 -13.42
CA SER A 15 -19.98 -1.25 -13.71
C SER A 15 -19.67 -0.04 -14.58
N ASP A 16 -20.67 0.46 -15.31
CA ASP A 16 -20.51 1.64 -16.17
C ASP A 16 -20.12 2.89 -15.38
N ALA A 17 -20.59 3.01 -14.13
CA ALA A 17 -20.20 4.11 -13.23
C ALA A 17 -18.70 4.08 -12.88
N GLU A 18 -18.13 2.89 -12.65
CA GLU A 18 -16.70 2.73 -12.38
C GLU A 18 -15.86 3.07 -13.62
N ILE A 19 -16.34 2.70 -14.81
CA ILE A 19 -15.69 3.06 -16.08
C ILE A 19 -15.72 4.57 -16.26
N GLU A 20 -16.87 5.22 -16.05
CA GLU A 20 -16.99 6.67 -16.16
C GLU A 20 -16.07 7.41 -15.18
N GLN A 21 -16.01 6.96 -13.92
CA GLN A 21 -15.12 7.56 -12.93
C GLN A 21 -13.66 7.41 -13.34
N ALA A 22 -13.24 6.24 -13.80
CA ALA A 22 -11.87 6.01 -14.23
C ALA A 22 -11.49 6.86 -15.46
N VAL A 23 -12.39 6.96 -16.43
CA VAL A 23 -12.22 7.84 -17.60
C VAL A 23 -12.11 9.30 -17.17
N GLN A 24 -12.98 9.76 -16.25
CA GLN A 24 -12.94 11.12 -15.75
C GLN A 24 -11.62 11.43 -15.02
N ASN A 25 -11.17 10.53 -14.15
CA ASN A 25 -9.91 10.68 -13.42
C ASN A 25 -8.71 10.76 -14.37
N ALA A 26 -8.62 9.85 -15.35
CA ALA A 26 -7.53 9.86 -16.32
C ALA A 26 -7.50 11.16 -17.15
N LEU A 27 -8.67 11.69 -17.53
CA LEU A 27 -8.74 12.94 -18.28
C LEU A 27 -8.46 14.17 -17.41
N ALA A 28 -8.70 14.09 -16.10
CA ALA A 28 -8.33 15.15 -15.15
C ALA A 28 -6.81 15.19 -14.91
N GLU A 29 -6.13 14.05 -14.99
CA GLU A 29 -4.66 13.98 -14.96
C GLU A 29 -4.03 14.50 -16.26
N GLU A 30 -4.72 14.38 -17.40
CA GLU A 30 -4.26 14.82 -18.73
C GLU A 30 -4.65 16.27 -19.11
N ASP A 31 -5.15 17.10 -18.19
CA ASP A 31 -5.75 18.44 -18.39
C ASP A 31 -4.80 19.53 -18.96
N HIS A 32 -3.70 19.12 -19.60
CA HIS A 32 -2.80 19.96 -20.41
C HIS A 32 -3.16 19.97 -21.90
N ALA A 33 -4.12 19.15 -22.37
CA ALA A 33 -4.46 19.00 -23.80
C ALA A 33 -5.93 19.36 -24.11
N GLY A 34 -6.34 20.58 -23.77
CA GLY A 34 -7.68 21.13 -24.01
C GLY A 34 -8.24 20.85 -25.41
N HIS A 35 -9.53 20.50 -25.43
CA HIS A 35 -10.46 20.28 -26.57
C HIS A 35 -10.64 18.86 -27.13
N ARG A 36 -9.70 17.91 -27.02
CA ARG A 36 -9.93 16.54 -27.55
C ARG A 36 -10.65 15.59 -26.59
N HIS A 37 -10.75 15.96 -25.31
CA HIS A 37 -11.24 15.07 -24.26
C HIS A 37 -12.75 14.75 -24.36
N ARG A 38 -13.55 15.60 -24.99
CA ARG A 38 -15.02 15.40 -25.04
C ARG A 38 -15.41 14.22 -25.93
N ASP A 39 -14.74 14.07 -27.07
CA ASP A 39 -15.00 12.97 -28.01
C ASP A 39 -14.42 11.64 -27.49
N LEU A 40 -13.30 11.70 -26.77
CA LEU A 40 -12.66 10.54 -26.14
C LEU A 40 -13.49 9.94 -25.00
N ARG A 41 -14.23 10.76 -24.23
CA ARG A 41 -15.11 10.30 -23.12
C ARG A 41 -16.21 9.36 -23.60
N THR A 42 -16.74 9.60 -24.78
CA THR A 42 -17.86 8.83 -25.35
C THR A 42 -17.40 7.77 -26.34
N ALA A 43 -16.10 7.70 -26.66
CA ALA A 43 -15.58 6.73 -27.59
C ALA A 43 -15.60 5.32 -26.97
N ASP A 44 -16.31 4.40 -27.63
CA ASP A 44 -16.44 3.00 -27.23
C ASP A 44 -15.07 2.30 -26.99
N PRO A 45 -14.02 2.54 -27.79
CA PRO A 45 -12.69 1.95 -27.52
C PRO A 45 -12.06 2.40 -26.20
N VAL A 46 -12.30 3.66 -25.77
CA VAL A 46 -11.75 4.17 -24.50
C VAL A 46 -12.47 3.51 -23.33
N ARG A 47 -13.79 3.44 -23.38
CA ARG A 47 -14.59 2.75 -22.34
C ARG A 47 -14.24 1.27 -22.26
N ALA A 48 -14.04 0.58 -23.39
CA ALA A 48 -13.61 -0.81 -23.43
C ALA A 48 -12.22 -1.01 -22.81
N TYR A 49 -11.27 -0.12 -23.09
CA TYR A 49 -9.94 -0.15 -22.47
C TYR A 49 -10.03 -0.03 -20.95
N PHE A 50 -10.71 0.98 -20.42
CA PHE A 50 -10.84 1.16 -18.97
C PHE A 50 -11.61 0.02 -18.31
N ARG A 51 -12.66 -0.50 -18.94
CA ARG A 51 -13.38 -1.68 -18.48
C ARG A 51 -12.43 -2.87 -18.29
N HIS A 52 -11.59 -3.13 -19.28
CA HIS A 52 -10.63 -4.21 -19.20
C HIS A 52 -9.57 -3.97 -18.12
N GLN A 53 -8.99 -2.76 -18.05
CA GLN A 53 -7.99 -2.41 -17.02
C GLN A 53 -8.55 -2.56 -15.60
N LEU A 54 -9.76 -2.06 -15.36
CA LEU A 54 -10.45 -2.17 -14.08
C LEU A 54 -10.74 -3.63 -13.71
N LEU A 55 -11.16 -4.44 -14.67
CA LEU A 55 -11.42 -5.86 -14.45
C LEU A 55 -10.16 -6.61 -14.03
N MET A 56 -9.04 -6.36 -14.73
CA MET A 56 -7.75 -6.97 -14.38
C MET A 56 -7.29 -6.53 -12.99
N ARG A 57 -7.42 -5.23 -12.66
CA ARG A 57 -7.06 -4.72 -11.34
C ARG A 57 -7.89 -5.35 -10.23
N LYS A 58 -9.22 -5.40 -10.36
CA LYS A 58 -10.10 -6.07 -9.39
C LYS A 58 -9.75 -7.53 -9.20
N THR A 59 -9.40 -8.22 -10.28
CA THR A 59 -9.00 -9.63 -10.23
C THR A 59 -7.70 -9.81 -9.46
N ILE A 60 -6.71 -8.93 -9.69
CA ILE A 60 -5.46 -8.94 -8.94
C ILE A 60 -5.72 -8.62 -7.48
N ASP A 61 -6.55 -7.62 -7.17
CA ASP A 61 -6.86 -7.24 -5.79
C ASP A 61 -7.59 -8.39 -5.06
N TYR A 62 -8.51 -9.08 -5.73
CA TYR A 62 -9.19 -10.28 -5.21
C TYR A 62 -8.21 -11.42 -4.92
N LEU A 63 -7.34 -11.75 -5.88
CA LEU A 63 -6.30 -12.77 -5.70
C LEU A 63 -5.33 -12.37 -4.58
N SER A 64 -4.99 -11.09 -4.47
CA SER A 64 -4.12 -10.57 -3.41
C SER A 64 -4.77 -10.67 -2.04
N ALA A 65 -6.08 -10.40 -1.94
CA ALA A 65 -6.83 -10.56 -0.70
C ALA A 65 -6.93 -12.02 -0.25
N MET A 66 -7.09 -12.96 -1.21
CA MET A 66 -7.06 -14.40 -0.91
C MET A 66 -5.66 -14.91 -0.54
N ALA A 67 -4.62 -14.34 -1.16
CA ALA A 67 -3.24 -14.75 -0.92
C ALA A 67 -2.63 -14.08 0.31
N ALA A 68 -3.26 -13.03 0.85
CA ALA A 68 -2.83 -12.42 2.10
C ALA A 68 -3.02 -13.43 3.22
N PRO A 69 -1.93 -13.92 3.86
CA PRO A 69 -2.07 -14.74 5.05
C PRO A 69 -2.76 -13.87 6.10
N GLU A 70 -3.75 -14.44 6.77
CA GLU A 70 -4.35 -13.80 7.93
C GLU A 70 -3.24 -13.23 8.81
N SER A 71 -3.34 -11.95 9.13
CA SER A 71 -2.50 -11.32 10.14
C SER A 71 -2.52 -12.23 11.36
N SER A 72 -1.37 -12.86 11.65
CA SER A 72 -1.18 -13.78 12.77
C SER A 72 -1.92 -13.28 14.02
N ASP A 73 -3.01 -13.96 14.32
CA ASP A 73 -3.74 -13.77 15.57
C ASP A 73 -2.83 -14.25 16.73
N THR A 74 -2.75 -13.43 17.77
CA THR A 74 -2.12 -13.67 19.08
C THR A 74 -0.62 -14.05 19.13
N MET A 75 0.27 -13.05 19.11
CA MET A 75 1.40 -13.08 20.05
C MET A 75 1.00 -12.21 21.24
N GLU A 76 0.55 -12.87 22.30
CA GLU A 76 0.45 -12.29 23.64
C GLU A 76 1.73 -11.50 23.95
N PRO A 77 1.65 -10.21 24.32
CA PRO A 77 2.84 -9.51 24.78
C PRO A 77 3.33 -10.20 26.06
N PRO A 78 4.62 -10.56 26.17
CA PRO A 78 5.11 -11.21 27.38
C PRO A 78 4.78 -10.33 28.59
N ALA A 79 4.10 -10.95 29.56
CA ALA A 79 3.60 -10.33 30.77
C ALA A 79 4.66 -9.45 31.44
N GLU A 80 4.19 -8.30 31.95
CA GLU A 80 4.95 -7.34 32.75
C GLU A 80 5.92 -8.03 33.71
N ALA A 81 7.22 -7.97 33.39
CA ALA A 81 8.26 -8.17 34.38
C ALA A 81 8.27 -6.96 35.32
N LYS A 82 7.33 -6.95 36.27
CA LYS A 82 7.48 -6.18 37.50
C LYS A 82 8.73 -6.66 38.22
N GLU A 83 9.38 -5.69 38.85
CA GLU A 83 10.50 -5.81 39.79
C GLU A 83 11.90 -5.85 39.17
N LEU A 84 12.39 -4.67 38.78
CA LEU A 84 13.71 -4.19 39.23
C LEU A 84 13.65 -2.66 39.44
N GLU A 85 12.77 -2.22 40.35
CA GLU A 85 13.05 -0.98 41.08
C GLU A 85 14.16 -1.27 42.11
N HIS A 86 15.08 -0.30 42.25
CA HIS A 86 16.18 -0.26 43.21
C HIS A 86 17.51 -0.93 42.85
N ALA A 87 18.27 -0.27 41.96
CA ALA A 87 19.72 -0.15 42.14
C ALA A 87 20.24 1.21 41.65
N GLY A 88 19.58 2.30 42.05
CA GLY A 88 19.98 3.68 41.79
C GLY A 88 20.28 4.44 43.07
N LYS A 89 21.22 3.95 43.89
CA LYS A 89 21.70 4.66 45.07
C LYS A 89 23.24 4.66 45.10
N SER A 90 23.78 5.86 44.88
CA SER A 90 24.95 6.42 45.57
C SER A 90 26.34 5.94 45.14
N ALA A 91 27.09 6.86 44.51
CA ALA A 91 28.41 7.38 44.96
C ALA A 91 29.02 8.16 43.78
N SER A 92 28.93 9.50 43.74
CA SER A 92 29.88 10.43 44.38
C SER A 92 31.35 10.03 44.22
N GLY A 93 32.11 10.77 43.40
CA GLY A 93 33.57 10.74 43.55
C GLY A 93 34.40 11.07 42.31
N ARG A 94 34.66 12.36 42.12
CA ARG A 94 36.03 12.91 42.07
C ARG A 94 36.93 12.58 40.86
N GLU A 95 37.19 13.65 40.10
CA GLU A 95 38.45 14.07 39.44
C GLU A 95 39.58 13.03 39.21
N ARG A 96 40.11 12.94 37.98
CA ARG A 96 41.40 13.57 37.57
C ARG A 96 41.86 13.17 36.16
N LYS A 97 42.29 14.21 35.42
CA LYS A 97 43.25 14.27 34.31
C LYS A 97 44.37 13.20 34.33
N THR A 98 44.72 12.68 33.14
CA THR A 98 46.08 12.68 32.52
C THR A 98 45.97 12.13 31.08
N ARG A 99 46.08 12.93 30.01
CA ARG A 99 47.29 13.30 29.23
C ARG A 99 48.12 12.13 28.63
N GLY A 100 48.27 12.18 27.30
CA GLY A 100 49.34 11.56 26.49
C GLY A 100 48.94 10.22 25.85
N ARG A 101 49.35 9.82 24.64
CA ARG A 101 50.23 10.37 23.60
C ARG A 101 50.13 9.37 22.42
N LYS A 102 50.19 9.86 21.17
CA LYS A 102 50.84 9.32 19.94
C LYS A 102 51.18 7.80 19.93
N GLU A 103 51.05 7.04 18.85
CA GLU A 103 51.77 7.27 17.58
C GLU A 103 51.42 6.13 16.59
N ARG A 104 51.16 6.53 15.33
CA ARG A 104 51.38 5.83 14.05
C ARG A 104 50.65 4.52 13.75
#